data_AF-W7BP94-F1
#
_entry.id   AF-W7BP94-F1
#
_cell.length_a   1.000
_cell.length_b   1.000
_cell.length_c   1.000
_cell.angle_alpha   90.00
_cell.angle_beta   90.00
_cell.angle_gamma   90.00
#
_symmetry.space_group_name_H-M   'P 1'
#
loop_
_entity.id
_entity.type
_entity.pdbx_description
1 polymer ?
#
loop_
_entity_poly.entity_id
_entity_poly.type
_entity_poly.pdbx_seq_one_letter_code
_entity_poly.pdbx_strand_id
1 'polypeptide(L)' 'MEQLIDALKLVGVVCTLSGVRPKVARAVVEYGFELETIQVESVLSTAIEAKFAAI' A
#
# COMPACT_ATOMS: atom_id res chain seq x y z
N MET A 1 9.59 4.51 -4.61
CA MET A 1 8.35 4.30 -3.82
C MET A 1 8.67 4.23 -2.33
N GLU A 2 9.68 3.44 -1.97
CA GLU A 2 10.28 3.35 -0.62
C GLU A 2 10.46 4.72 0.06
N GLN A 3 11.23 5.64 -0.54
CA GLN A 3 11.49 6.97 0.05
C GLN A 3 10.23 7.80 0.34
N LEU A 4 9.18 7.69 -0.48
CA LEU A 4 7.93 8.44 -0.25
C LEU A 4 7.17 7.84 0.93
N ILE A 5 7.03 6.52 0.96
CA ILE A 5 6.27 5.82 1.99
C ILE A 5 6.98 5.95 3.33
N ASP A 6 8.30 5.89 3.35
CA ASP A 6 9.08 6.10 4.57
C ASP A 6 9.01 7.54 5.05
N ALA A 7 9.05 8.53 4.15
CA ALA A 7 8.83 9.93 4.51
C ALA A 7 7.42 10.16 5.10
N LEU A 8 6.40 9.51 4.55
CA LEU A 8 5.03 9.57 5.07
C LEU A 8 4.92 8.92 6.47
N LYS A 9 5.61 7.81 6.71
CA LYS A 9 5.68 7.18 8.05
C LYS A 9 6.28 8.13 9.09
N LEU A 10 7.30 8.91 8.74
CA LEU A 10 7.93 9.88 9.65
C LEU A 10 6.95 10.98 10.12
N VAL A 11 5.92 11.30 9.34
CA VAL A 11 4.86 12.26 9.71
C VAL A 11 3.60 11.59 10.24
N GLY A 12 3.65 10.30 10.59
CA GLY A 12 2.54 9.55 11.18
C GLY A 12 1.47 9.12 10.18
N VAL A 13 1.75 9.18 8.87
CA VAL A 13 0.82 8.73 7.83
C VAL A 13 1.04 7.25 7.53
N VAL A 14 -0.04 6.48 7.61
CA VAL A 14 -0.07 5.06 7.21
C VAL A 14 -0.70 4.96 5.83
N CYS A 15 0.01 4.34 4.88
CA CYS A 15 -0.45 4.18 3.51
C CYS A 15 -1.09 2.81 3.26
N THR A 16 -2.18 2.80 2.51
CA THR A 16 -2.73 1.60 1.88
C THR A 16 -2.64 1.76 0.37
N LEU A 17 -2.11 0.76 -0.32
CA LEU A 17 -1.99 0.73 -1.76
C LEU A 17 -3.10 -0.15 -2.34
N SER A 18 -4.05 0.44 -3.07
CA SER A 18 -5.17 -0.28 -3.67
C SER A 18 -5.11 -0.32 -5.20
N GLY A 19 -5.66 -1.36 -5.83
CA GLY A 19 -5.86 -1.37 -7.29
C GLY A 19 -4.61 -1.68 -8.12
N VAL A 20 -3.55 -2.21 -7.49
CA VAL A 20 -2.34 -2.63 -8.21
C VAL A 20 -2.63 -3.94 -8.92
N ARG A 21 -2.50 -3.93 -10.26
CA ARG A 21 -2.61 -5.17 -11.04
C ARG A 21 -1.50 -6.14 -10.62
N PRO A 22 -1.77 -7.46 -10.53
CA PRO A 22 -0.77 -8.44 -10.07
C PRO A 22 0.58 -8.37 -10.80
N LYS A 23 0.55 -8.12 -12.12
CA LYS A 23 1.77 -7.94 -12.93
C LYS A 23 2.63 -6.76 -12.48
N VAL A 24 2.00 -5.65 -12.07
CA VAL A 24 2.70 -4.45 -11.59
C VAL A 24 3.24 -4.68 -10.18
N ALA A 25 2.45 -5.28 -9.29
CA ALA A 25 2.90 -5.62 -7.94
C ALA A 25 4.13 -6.53 -7.97
N ARG A 26 4.11 -7.55 -8.85
CA ARG A 26 5.23 -8.45 -9.06
C ARG A 26 6.48 -7.72 -9.56
N ALA A 27 6.35 -6.85 -10.55
CA ALA A 27 7.46 -6.06 -11.05
C ALA A 27 8.06 -5.17 -9.95
N VAL A 28 7.23 -4.54 -9.12
CA VAL A 28 7.67 -3.71 -7.98
C VAL A 28 8.52 -4.51 -6.99
N VAL A 29 8.11 -5.74 -6.65
CA VAL A 29 8.91 -6.65 -5.80
C VAL A 29 10.21 -7.06 -6.48
N GLU A 30 10.18 -7.39 -7.78
CA GLU A 30 11.37 -7.75 -8.56
C GLU A 30 12.38 -6.58 -8.66
N TYR A 31 11.91 -5.33 -8.59
CA TYR A 31 12.75 -4.12 -8.52
C TYR A 31 13.29 -3.82 -7.10
N GLY A 32 13.02 -4.68 -6.11
CA GLY A 32 13.54 -4.55 -4.76
C GLY A 32 12.66 -3.73 -3.80
N PHE A 33 11.44 -3.38 -4.18
CA PHE A 33 10.50 -2.73 -3.26
C PHE A 33 9.75 -3.76 -2.42
N GLU A 34 9.92 -3.72 -1.10
CA GLU A 34 9.18 -4.57 -0.17
C GLU A 34 7.74 -4.06 0.02
N LEU A 35 6.79 -4.77 -0.58
CA LEU A 35 5.36 -4.50 -0.40
C LEU A 35 4.81 -4.98 0.96
N GLU A 36 5.55 -5.82 1.70
CA GLU A 36 5.13 -6.33 3.01
C GLU A 36 5.01 -5.22 4.07
N THR A 37 5.72 -4.10 3.88
CA THR A 37 5.71 -2.97 4.80
C THR A 37 4.53 -2.00 4.59
N ILE A 38 3.65 -2.32 3.63
CA ILE A 38 2.53 -1.48 3.18
C ILE A 38 1.29 -2.36 3.07
N GLN A 39 0.14 -1.87 3.54
CA GLN A 39 -1.10 -2.61 3.35
C GLN A 39 -1.51 -2.56 1.87
N VAL A 40 -1.75 -3.72 1.25
CA VAL A 40 -2.15 -3.80 -0.16
C VAL A 40 -3.56 -4.39 -0.26
N GLU A 41 -4.42 -3.72 -1.02
CA GLU A 41 -5.82 -4.14 -1.23
C GLU A 41 -6.14 -4.21 -2.73
N SER A 42 -7.04 -5.11 -3.13
CA SER A 42 -7.34 -5.33 -4.55
C SER A 42 -8.10 -4.15 -5.17
N VAL A 43 -9.01 -3.53 -4.41
CA VAL A 43 -9.84 -2.41 -4.84
C VAL A 43 -9.98 -1.37 -3.73
N LEU A 44 -10.23 -0.12 -4.13
CA LEU A 44 -10.31 1.01 -3.20
C LEU A 44 -11.46 0.88 -2.19
N SER A 45 -12.61 0.31 -2.62
CA SER A 45 -13.76 0.11 -1.73
C SER A 45 -13.39 -0.78 -0.54
N THR A 46 -12.72 -1.91 -0.78
CA THR A 46 -12.23 -2.80 0.27
C THR A 46 -11.22 -2.11 1.19
N ALA A 47 -10.33 -1.29 0.64
CA ALA A 47 -9.38 -0.52 1.45
C ALA A 47 -10.08 0.48 2.40
N ILE A 48 -11.13 1.14 1.90
CA ILE A 48 -11.93 2.08 2.70
C ILE A 48 -12.73 1.30 3.75
N GLU A 49 -13.41 0.23 3.37
CA GLU A 49 -14.16 -0.62 4.30
C GLU A 49 -13.25 -1.17 5.41
N ALA A 50 -12.09 -1.75 5.07
CA ALA A 50 -11.15 -2.28 6.04
C ALA A 50 -10.62 -1.23 7.03
N LYS A 51 -10.52 0.05 6.61
CA LYS A 51 -10.02 1.16 7.46
C LYS A 51 -11.10 1.87 8.25
N PHE A 52 -12.32 1.94 7.72
CA PHE A 52 -13.37 2.84 8.23
C PHE A 52 -14.66 2.12 8.63
N ALA A 53 -14.82 0.81 8.35
CA ALA A 53 -16.02 0.06 8.76
C ALA A 53 -16.07 -0.25 10.28
N ALA A 54 -15.01 0.07 11.02
CA ALA A 54 -14.94 -0.10 12.48
C ALA A 54 -15.28 1.18 13.28
N ILE A 55 -15.88 2.19 12.62
CA ILE A 55 -16.29 3.47 13.23
C ILE A 55 -17.81 3.58 13.20
#